data_AF-A0A662WBQ7-F1
#
_entry.id   AF-A0A662WBQ7-F1
#
_cell.length_a   1.000
_cell.length_b   1.000
_cell.length_c   1.000
_cell.angle_alpha   90.00
_cell.angle_beta   90.00
_cell.angle_gamma   90.00
#
_symmetry.space_group_name_H-M   'P 1'
#
loop_
_entity.id
_entity.type
_entity.pdbx_description
1 polymer ?
#
loop_
_entity_poly.entity_id
_entity_poly.type
_entity_poly.pdbx_seq_one_letter_code
_entity_poly.pdbx_strand_id
1 'polypeptide(L)'
;MKRRKLEDFARIDRERFARAGKPEAIFAESKEPEEVVEIIREYLKGVEKVLVTRASEEHIKAIRREFSDLESRVNRKGRTVVVRKEGEKEKEEKTGKVAILTAGTSDIPVAEEAAETAEFL
;
A
#
# COMPACT_ATOMS: atom_id res chain seq x y z
N MET A 1 13.15 11.46 -14.94
CA MET A 1 12.12 12.32 -14.30
C MET A 1 10.84 12.32 -15.13
N LYS A 2 10.18 11.15 -15.25
CA LYS A 2 8.84 11.05 -15.88
C LYS A 2 7.83 10.67 -14.80
N ARG A 3 7.26 11.68 -14.14
CA ARG A 3 6.03 11.51 -13.35
C ARG A 3 4.86 11.38 -14.31
N ARG A 4 4.08 10.30 -14.21
CA ARG A 4 2.88 10.14 -15.02
C ARG A 4 1.69 10.67 -14.22
N LYS A 5 0.99 11.66 -14.78
CA LYS A 5 -0.26 12.18 -14.21
C LYS A 5 -1.36 11.17 -14.56
N LEU A 6 -2.00 10.59 -13.54
CA LEU A 6 -3.22 9.79 -13.67
C LEU A 6 -4.38 10.75 -13.40
N GLU A 7 -4.98 11.24 -14.49
CA GLU A 7 -6.03 12.26 -14.44
C GLU A 7 -5.70 13.40 -13.47
N ASP A 8 -6.67 14.01 -12.79
CA ASP A 8 -6.42 15.13 -11.86
C ASP A 8 -6.10 14.72 -10.41
N PHE A 9 -6.14 13.42 -10.08
CA PHE A 9 -6.08 12.94 -8.69
C PHE A 9 -4.78 12.23 -8.28
N ALA A 10 -3.90 11.85 -9.22
CA ALA A 10 -2.62 11.24 -8.86
C ALA A 10 -1.44 11.57 -9.79
N ARG A 11 -0.24 11.62 -9.21
CA ARG A 11 1.04 11.67 -9.95
C ARG A 11 1.90 10.51 -9.51
N ILE A 12 2.05 9.53 -10.39
CA ILE A 12 2.78 8.30 -10.09
C ILE A 12 4.27 8.49 -10.39
N ASP A 13 5.11 8.21 -9.40
CA ASP A 13 6.57 8.29 -9.50
C ASP A 13 7.18 6.88 -9.49
N ARG A 14 7.17 6.22 -10.66
CA ARG A 14 7.74 4.86 -10.83
C ARG A 14 9.26 4.81 -10.60
N GLU A 15 9.94 5.93 -10.76
CA GLU A 15 11.38 6.04 -10.54
C GLU A 15 11.73 6.13 -9.04
N ARG A 16 10.74 6.22 -8.13
CA ARG A 16 10.99 6.32 -6.69
C ARG A 16 11.75 5.11 -6.15
N PHE A 17 11.45 3.90 -6.61
CA PHE A 17 12.20 2.71 -6.19
C PHE A 17 13.68 2.83 -6.56
N ALA A 18 13.99 3.20 -7.81
CA ALA A 18 15.36 3.39 -8.29
C ALA A 18 16.12 4.50 -7.54
N ARG A 19 15.43 5.56 -7.08
CA ARG A 19 16.07 6.70 -6.39
C ARG A 19 16.16 6.55 -4.87
N ALA A 20 15.17 5.92 -4.24
CA ALA A 20 15.00 5.90 -2.80
C ALA A 20 15.10 4.50 -2.18
N GLY A 21 15.23 3.45 -3.01
CA GLY A 21 15.29 2.06 -2.59
C GLY A 21 13.97 1.52 -2.03
N LYS A 22 12.85 2.24 -2.21
CA LYS A 22 11.53 1.82 -1.67
C LYS A 22 10.35 2.30 -2.52
N PRO A 23 9.30 1.46 -2.67
CA PRO A 23 8.08 1.84 -3.38
C PRO A 23 7.27 2.89 -2.60
N GLU A 24 6.40 3.62 -3.30
CA GLU A 24 5.48 4.58 -2.70
C GLU A 24 4.26 3.90 -2.11
N ALA A 25 3.74 4.43 -1.00
CA ALA A 25 2.45 4.01 -0.45
C ALA A 25 1.33 4.91 -1.00
N ILE A 26 0.15 4.33 -1.21
CA ILE A 26 -1.04 5.01 -1.70
C ILE A 26 -1.85 5.50 -0.49
N PHE A 27 -1.95 6.82 -0.33
CA PHE A 27 -2.78 7.44 0.69
C PHE A 27 -4.25 7.47 0.24
N ALA A 28 -5.12 6.68 0.89
CA ALA A 28 -6.52 6.51 0.48
C ALA A 28 -7.49 7.51 1.11
N GLU A 29 -7.19 8.05 2.29
CA GLU A 29 -8.16 8.86 3.08
C GLU A 29 -8.70 10.11 2.36
N SER A 30 -7.96 10.63 1.38
CA SER A 30 -8.35 11.80 0.58
C SER A 30 -8.82 11.45 -0.83
N LYS A 31 -9.21 10.20 -1.10
CA LYS A 31 -9.56 9.70 -2.43
C LYS A 31 -10.84 8.89 -2.38
N GLU A 32 -11.49 8.80 -3.53
CA GLU A 32 -12.62 7.89 -3.73
C GLU A 32 -12.11 6.45 -3.96
N PRO A 33 -12.90 5.42 -3.61
CA PRO A 33 -12.50 4.02 -3.79
C PRO A 33 -12.05 3.67 -5.21
N GLU A 34 -12.73 4.20 -6.22
CA GLU A 34 -12.43 3.99 -7.64
C GLU A 34 -11.08 4.61 -8.02
N GLU A 35 -10.76 5.80 -7.51
CA GLU A 35 -9.47 6.46 -7.74
C GLU A 35 -8.31 5.63 -7.18
N VAL A 36 -8.50 5.07 -5.97
CA VAL A 36 -7.50 4.19 -5.35
C VAL A 36 -7.28 2.93 -6.19
N VAL A 37 -8.35 2.34 -6.71
CA VAL A 37 -8.28 1.17 -7.60
C VAL A 37 -7.48 1.48 -8.88
N GLU A 38 -7.74 2.62 -9.54
CA GLU A 38 -6.98 3.02 -10.73
C GLU A 38 -5.50 3.26 -10.44
N ILE A 39 -5.18 3.86 -9.28
CA ILE A 39 -3.80 4.06 -8.85
C ILE A 39 -3.09 2.72 -8.66
N ILE A 40 -3.72 1.77 -7.95
CA ILE A 40 -3.16 0.42 -7.75
C ILE A 40 -2.88 -0.24 -9.11
N ARG A 41 -3.87 -0.23 -10.02
CA ARG A 41 -3.74 -0.84 -11.34
C ARG A 41 -2.57 -0.25 -12.12
N GLU A 42 -2.37 1.07 -12.08
CA GLU A 42 -1.25 1.70 -12.77
C GLU A 42 0.11 1.43 -12.09
N TYR A 43 0.17 1.37 -10.76
CA TYR A 43 1.40 1.01 -10.04
C TYR A 43 1.83 -0.42 -10.37
N LEU A 44 0.90 -1.38 -10.29
CA LEU A 44 1.18 -2.79 -10.55
C LEU A 44 1.65 -3.08 -11.99
N LYS A 45 1.54 -2.15 -12.94
CA LYS A 45 2.20 -2.29 -14.26
C LYS A 45 3.73 -2.23 -14.19
N GLY A 46 4.29 -1.60 -13.15
CA GLY A 46 5.74 -1.39 -13.01
C GLY A 46 6.35 -1.92 -11.70
N VAL A 47 5.53 -2.21 -10.69
CA VAL A 47 5.98 -2.79 -9.40
C VAL A 47 5.23 -4.08 -9.08
N GLU A 48 5.76 -4.86 -8.13
CA GLU A 48 5.24 -6.19 -7.77
C GLU A 48 4.19 -6.16 -6.66
N LYS A 49 4.29 -5.18 -5.76
CA LYS A 49 3.38 -4.97 -4.64
C LYS A 49 3.16 -3.49 -4.38
N VAL A 50 2.00 -3.16 -3.80
CA VAL A 50 1.66 -1.81 -3.34
C VAL A 50 1.09 -1.86 -1.94
N LEU A 51 1.35 -0.81 -1.16
CA LEU A 51 0.72 -0.57 0.14
C LEU A 51 -0.27 0.58 0.01
N VAL A 52 -1.49 0.36 0.46
CA VAL A 52 -2.52 1.38 0.63
C VAL A 52 -2.67 1.65 2.12
N THR A 53 -2.63 2.92 2.54
CA THR A 53 -2.80 3.33 3.93
C THR A 53 -4.06 4.17 4.13
N ARG A 54 -4.58 4.15 5.37
CA ARG A 54 -5.82 4.83 5.79
C ARG A 54 -7.06 4.48 4.95
N ALA A 55 -7.12 3.27 4.43
CA ALA A 55 -8.26 2.75 3.70
C ALA A 55 -9.53 2.70 4.57
N SER A 56 -10.66 3.14 4.03
CA SER A 56 -11.99 2.87 4.60
C SER A 56 -12.46 1.45 4.24
N GLU A 57 -13.56 0.98 4.82
CA GLU A 57 -14.15 -0.31 4.43
C GLU A 57 -14.62 -0.31 2.95
N GLU A 58 -15.01 0.84 2.41
CA GLU A 58 -15.39 0.97 1.00
C GLU A 58 -14.17 0.80 0.09
N HIS A 59 -13.04 1.41 0.45
CA HIS A 59 -11.76 1.17 -0.22
C HIS A 59 -11.39 -0.30 -0.21
N ILE A 60 -11.43 -0.95 0.95
CA ILE A 60 -11.08 -2.38 1.09
C ILE A 60 -11.97 -3.24 0.19
N LYS A 61 -13.29 -2.99 0.17
CA LYS A 61 -14.23 -3.72 -0.68
C LYS A 61 -13.94 -3.51 -2.17
N ALA A 62 -13.71 -2.28 -2.60
CA ALA A 62 -13.39 -1.95 -3.99
C ALA A 62 -12.10 -2.65 -4.44
N ILE A 63 -11.05 -2.57 -3.63
CA ILE A 63 -9.75 -3.22 -3.89
C ILE A 63 -9.91 -4.73 -4.00
N ARG A 64 -10.57 -5.38 -3.02
CA ARG A 64 -10.76 -6.84 -3.04
C ARG A 64 -11.63 -7.33 -4.19
N ARG A 65 -12.60 -6.52 -4.63
CA ARG A 65 -13.44 -6.84 -5.78
C ARG A 65 -12.64 -6.78 -7.07
N GLU A 66 -11.89 -5.71 -7.27
CA GLU A 66 -11.13 -5.50 -8.51
C GLU A 66 -9.97 -6.48 -8.65
N PHE A 67 -9.17 -6.63 -7.59
CA PHE A 67 -7.95 -7.44 -7.59
C PHE A 67 -8.19 -8.81 -6.95
N SER A 68 -9.35 -9.41 -7.26
CA SER A 68 -9.78 -10.71 -6.69
C SER A 68 -8.91 -11.90 -7.12
N ASP A 69 -8.18 -11.74 -8.22
CA ASP A 69 -7.19 -12.65 -8.79
C ASP A 69 -5.79 -12.46 -8.20
N LEU A 70 -5.58 -11.45 -7.36
CA LEU A 70 -4.28 -11.14 -6.75
C LEU A 70 -4.28 -11.45 -5.25
N GLU A 71 -3.07 -11.64 -4.70
CA GLU A 71 -2.92 -11.77 -3.25
C GLU A 71 -3.16 -10.40 -2.60
N SER A 72 -4.03 -10.37 -1.59
CA SER A 72 -4.25 -9.18 -0.78
C SER A 72 -4.24 -9.47 0.72
N ARG A 73 -3.47 -8.65 1.46
CA ARG A 73 -3.42 -8.67 2.92
C ARG A 73 -4.10 -7.41 3.45
N VAL A 74 -5.11 -7.58 4.30
CA VAL A 74 -5.89 -6.47 4.88
C VAL A 74 -5.64 -6.42 6.38
N ASN A 75 -5.20 -5.26 6.87
CA ASN A 75 -5.20 -4.96 8.30
C ASN A 75 -6.26 -3.90 8.60
N ARG A 76 -7.40 -4.34 9.14
CA ARG A 76 -8.51 -3.45 9.47
C ARG A 76 -8.20 -2.48 10.60
N LYS A 77 -7.38 -2.89 11.58
CA LYS A 77 -7.00 -1.99 12.69
C LYS A 77 -6.10 -0.88 12.19
N GLY A 78 -5.10 -1.22 11.36
CA GLY A 78 -4.19 -0.28 10.72
C GLY A 78 -4.79 0.47 9.53
N ARG A 79 -6.00 0.10 9.09
CA ARG A 79 -6.62 0.63 7.86
C ARG A 79 -5.68 0.51 6.65
N THR A 80 -5.01 -0.63 6.49
CA THR A 80 -4.08 -0.87 5.38
C THR A 80 -4.50 -2.05 4.50
N VAL A 81 -4.09 -1.98 3.23
CA VAL A 81 -4.20 -3.08 2.28
C VAL A 81 -2.89 -3.20 1.51
N VAL A 82 -2.29 -4.39 1.51
CA VAL A 82 -1.20 -4.74 0.60
C VAL A 82 -1.78 -5.56 -0.53
N VAL A 83 -1.52 -5.16 -1.78
CA VAL A 83 -1.90 -5.93 -2.98
C VAL A 83 -0.63 -6.37 -3.69
N ARG A 84 -0.57 -7.64 -4.09
CA ARG A 84 0.63 -8.28 -4.61
C ARG A 84 0.31 -9.22 -5.79
N LYS A 85 1.20 -9.24 -6.80
CA LYS A 85 1.14 -10.21 -7.90
C LYS A 85 1.44 -11.63 -7.43
N GLU A 86 0.69 -12.60 -7.94
CA GLU A 86 0.85 -14.03 -7.60
C GLU A 86 2.25 -14.56 -7.96
N GLY A 87 2.77 -15.46 -7.13
CA GLY A 87 4.05 -16.17 -7.38
C GLY A 87 5.32 -15.40 -7.02
N GLU A 88 5.21 -14.10 -6.74
CA GLU A 88 6.33 -13.31 -6.21
C GLU A 88 6.47 -13.60 -4.71
N LYS A 89 7.66 -14.02 -4.25
CA LYS A 89 7.98 -14.18 -2.80
C LYS A 89 8.63 -12.91 -2.26
N GLU A 90 8.60 -12.66 -0.95
CA GLU A 90 9.45 -11.61 -0.36
C GLU A 90 10.88 -11.81 -0.85
N LYS A 91 11.33 -10.93 -1.76
CA LYS A 91 12.67 -11.02 -2.37
C LYS A 91 13.74 -10.46 -1.45
N GLU A 92 13.34 -9.65 -0.48
CA GLU A 92 14.24 -8.95 0.42
C GLU A 92 14.40 -9.75 1.71
N GLU A 93 15.65 -10.06 2.06
CA GLU A 93 15.97 -10.68 3.33
C GLU A 93 15.65 -9.70 4.47
N LYS A 94 14.86 -10.15 5.44
CA LYS A 94 14.61 -9.38 6.65
C LYS A 94 15.92 -9.23 7.43
N THR A 95 16.38 -7.99 7.58
CA THR A 95 17.69 -7.67 8.18
C THR A 95 17.68 -7.55 9.71
N GLY A 96 16.51 -7.66 10.35
CA GLY A 96 16.38 -7.52 11.80
C GLY A 96 14.94 -7.61 12.31
N LYS A 97 14.73 -7.17 13.55
CA LYS A 97 13.41 -7.10 14.20
C LYS A 97 13.07 -5.65 14.53
N VAL A 98 11.85 -5.24 14.24
CA VAL A 98 11.30 -3.93 14.60
C VAL A 98 10.24 -4.12 15.69
N ALA A 99 10.35 -3.36 16.77
CA ALA A 99 9.33 -3.30 17.82
C ALA A 99 8.58 -1.96 17.72
N ILE A 100 7.25 -2.02 17.76
CA ILE A 100 6.37 -0.84 17.74
C ILE A 100 5.60 -0.84 19.06
N LEU A 101 5.72 0.25 19.81
CA LEU A 101 5.11 0.40 21.13
C LEU A 101 4.12 1.58 21.11
N THR A 102 2.97 1.39 21.75
CA THR A 102 1.98 2.43 21.97
C THR A 102 1.81 2.71 23.46
N ALA A 103 1.48 3.95 23.80
CA ALA A 103 1.13 4.32 25.17
C ALA A 103 -0.37 4.15 25.44
N GLY A 104 -1.21 4.35 24.43
CA GLY A 104 -2.67 4.24 24.51
C GLY A 104 -3.28 3.30 23.49
N THR A 105 -4.50 2.85 23.76
CA THR A 105 -5.31 2.07 22.81
C THR A 105 -5.73 2.91 21.59
N SER A 106 -5.80 4.23 21.74
CA SER A 106 -6.03 5.19 20.65
C SER A 106 -4.94 5.19 19.59
N ASP A 107 -3.71 4.82 19.96
CA ASP A 107 -2.57 4.82 19.05
C ASP A 107 -2.48 3.50 18.25
N ILE A 108 -3.26 2.49 18.62
CA ILE A 108 -3.24 1.15 18.00
C ILE A 108 -3.42 1.24 16.47
N PRO A 109 -4.38 2.02 15.92
CA PRO A 109 -4.51 2.12 14.47
C PRO A 109 -3.24 2.63 13.78
N VAL A 110 -2.57 3.62 14.38
CA VAL A 110 -1.33 4.18 13.83
C VAL A 110 -0.17 3.19 13.96
N ALA A 111 -0.08 2.48 15.08
CA ALA A 111 0.92 1.44 15.28
C ALA A 111 0.77 0.26 14.33
N GLU A 112 -0.47 -0.16 14.04
CA GLU A 112 -0.77 -1.21 13.08
C GLU A 112 -0.44 -0.78 11.64
N GLU A 113 -0.71 0.48 11.27
CA GLU A 113 -0.26 1.05 9.98
C GLU A 113 1.28 1.04 9.88
N ALA A 114 1.97 1.42 10.96
CA ALA A 114 3.43 1.40 11.02
C ALA A 114 3.98 -0.04 10.92
N ALA A 115 3.33 -1.01 11.55
CA ALA A 115 3.73 -2.42 11.51
C ALA A 115 3.61 -2.99 10.10
N GLU A 116 2.49 -2.72 9.42
CA GLU A 116 2.30 -3.13 8.02
C GLU A 116 3.26 -2.40 7.09
N THR A 117 3.60 -1.14 7.38
CA THR A 117 4.63 -0.42 6.62
C THR A 117 6.01 -1.04 6.79
N ALA A 118 6.39 -1.43 8.01
CA ALA A 118 7.67 -2.07 8.29
C ALA A 118 7.79 -3.47 7.68
N GLU A 119 6.69 -4.21 7.61
CA GLU A 119 6.63 -5.52 6.94
C GLU A 119 6.58 -5.38 5.40
N PHE A 120 6.00 -4.29 4.90
CA PHE A 120 5.91 -4.01 3.46
C PHE A 120 7.23 -3.55 2.86
N LEU A 121 8.05 -2.79 3.60
CA LEU A 121 9.37 -2.35 3.16
C LEU A 121 10.35 -3.53 3.24
#